data_AF-A0A1Q5G3K8-F1
#
_entry.id   AF-A0A1Q5G3K8-F1
#
_cell.length_a   1.000
_cell.length_b   1.000
_cell.length_c   1.000
_cell.angle_alpha   90.00
_cell.angle_beta   90.00
_cell.angle_gamma   90.00
#
_symmetry.space_group_name_H-M   'P 1'
#
loop_
_entity.id
_entity.type
_entity.pdbx_description
1 polymer ?
#
loop_
_entity_poly.entity_id
_entity_poly.type
_entity_poly.pdbx_seq_one_letter_code
_entity_poly.pdbx_strand_id
1 'polypeptide(L)'
;MPTPMKPPAVPIGAVDAQRVEDSLSLLAPKWTTWVAQTLAWQGCPMRVREVAARMPLVSDQLVAKRLMQMHTDGLVTRADDPRRAPYQLSPFGYSISPLYRALSDWSRTNFPLGPLADAERVEDAVQRLYLRHSTAVVQILDAGTTRFGSIAEVAELDGRTTMRRLNRLQADGLVTRTGQGHGDRYVLTDAGHTLSPVYTAAERWNTHAVTRMQSPSAAVTTVTQPPLGAPQRPKVTRTAAAMSRSTTAPNALLFSHAPQPQPQVPAAVTARSAPGRGR
;
A
#
# COMPACT_ATOMS: atom_id res chain seq x y z
N MET A 1 39.11 -21.99 16.98
CA MET A 1 37.71 -21.65 16.69
C MET A 1 37.71 -20.71 15.49
N PRO A 2 37.22 -21.11 14.30
CA PRO A 2 37.13 -20.18 13.18
C PRO A 2 35.97 -19.21 13.45
N THR A 3 36.27 -17.93 13.49
CA THR A 3 35.31 -16.82 13.55
C THR A 3 34.32 -16.96 12.38
N PRO A 4 33.00 -16.86 12.58
CA PRO A 4 32.07 -16.90 11.47
C PRO A 4 32.34 -15.69 10.56
N MET A 5 32.74 -15.95 9.32
CA MET A 5 32.90 -14.92 8.31
C MET A 5 31.54 -14.27 8.06
N LYS A 6 31.41 -13.01 8.47
CA LYS A 6 30.34 -12.11 8.04
C LYS A 6 30.40 -12.07 6.50
N PRO A 7 29.33 -12.45 5.77
CA PRO A 7 29.35 -12.38 4.31
C PRO A 7 29.69 -10.95 3.87
N PRO A 8 30.38 -10.77 2.73
CA PRO A 8 30.78 -9.44 2.27
C PRO A 8 29.55 -8.55 2.19
N ALA A 9 29.53 -7.51 3.01
CA ALA A 9 28.46 -6.52 2.98
C ALA A 9 28.54 -5.85 1.62
N VAL A 10 27.48 -6.00 0.81
CA VAL A 10 27.33 -5.18 -0.40
C VAL A 10 27.36 -3.71 0.08
N PRO A 11 28.27 -2.87 -0.45
CA PRO A 11 28.34 -1.49 -0.01
C PRO A 11 26.99 -0.81 -0.28
N ILE A 12 26.50 -0.05 0.69
CA ILE A 12 25.17 0.57 0.64
C ILE A 12 25.09 1.52 -0.58
N GLY A 13 26.23 2.08 -0.99
CA GLY A 13 26.37 3.00 -2.13
C GLY A 13 26.17 2.41 -3.53
N ALA A 14 26.00 1.09 -3.68
CA ALA A 14 25.74 0.48 -5.00
C ALA A 14 24.26 0.55 -5.44
N VAL A 15 23.36 0.93 -4.53
CA VAL A 15 21.90 0.90 -4.72
C VAL A 15 21.39 2.28 -5.19
N ASP A 16 20.42 2.30 -6.10
CA ASP A 16 19.72 3.53 -6.51
C ASP A 16 18.88 4.11 -5.36
N ALA A 17 19.34 5.25 -4.81
CA ALA A 17 18.71 5.90 -3.67
C ALA A 17 17.25 6.28 -3.93
N GLN A 18 16.92 6.73 -5.14
CA GLN A 18 15.56 7.14 -5.50
C GLN A 18 14.63 5.92 -5.48
N ARG A 19 15.08 4.77 -6.01
CA ARG A 19 14.27 3.55 -6.02
C ARG A 19 13.97 3.02 -4.62
N VAL A 20 14.94 3.12 -3.72
CA VAL A 20 14.75 2.77 -2.30
C VAL A 20 13.73 3.71 -1.67
N GLU A 21 13.87 5.02 -1.86
CA GLU A 21 12.95 6.01 -1.29
C GLU A 21 11.53 5.86 -1.82
N ASP A 22 11.36 5.61 -3.12
CA ASP A 22 10.06 5.35 -3.73
C ASP A 22 9.39 4.11 -3.12
N SER A 23 10.18 3.05 -2.90
CA SER A 23 9.69 1.82 -2.25
C SER A 23 9.27 2.04 -0.81
N LEU A 24 10.10 2.74 -0.03
CA LEU A 24 9.76 3.10 1.35
C LEU A 24 8.56 4.05 1.39
N SER A 25 8.38 4.91 0.39
CA SER A 25 7.24 5.83 0.27
C SER A 25 5.91 5.10 0.09
N LEU A 26 5.90 3.98 -0.64
CA LEU A 26 4.70 3.13 -0.78
C LEU A 26 4.29 2.47 0.55
N LEU A 27 5.26 2.23 1.44
CA LEU A 27 5.05 1.60 2.74
C LEU A 27 4.82 2.58 3.89
N ALA A 28 5.28 3.82 3.73
CA ALA A 28 5.25 4.85 4.76
C ALA A 28 3.88 5.17 5.36
N PRO A 29 2.76 5.12 4.60
CA PRO A 29 1.46 5.38 5.19
C PRO A 29 1.13 4.34 6.25
N LYS A 30 0.68 4.80 7.42
CA LYS A 30 0.31 3.91 8.54
C LYS A 30 -0.71 2.86 8.10
N TRP A 31 -0.63 1.69 8.73
CA TRP A 31 -1.48 0.53 8.50
C TRP A 31 -1.27 -0.18 7.16
N THR A 32 -0.38 0.30 6.29
CA THR A 32 -0.12 -0.35 4.98
C THR A 32 0.39 -1.78 5.18
N THR A 33 1.36 -1.96 6.10
CA THR A 33 1.92 -3.28 6.39
C THR A 33 0.89 -4.19 7.03
N TRP A 34 0.13 -3.68 8.00
CA TRP A 34 -0.92 -4.45 8.65
C TRP A 34 -1.98 -4.95 7.66
N VAL A 35 -2.47 -4.08 6.79
CA VAL A 35 -3.46 -4.45 5.77
C VAL A 35 -2.87 -5.46 4.78
N ALA A 36 -1.65 -5.23 4.29
CA ALA A 36 -0.99 -6.13 3.34
C ALA A 36 -0.76 -7.53 3.95
N GLN A 37 -0.23 -7.62 5.16
CA GLN A 37 -0.02 -8.91 5.83
C GLN A 37 -1.33 -9.61 6.17
N THR A 38 -2.38 -8.86 6.53
CA THR A 38 -3.73 -9.44 6.75
C THR A 38 -4.26 -10.08 5.47
N LEU A 39 -4.18 -9.39 4.33
CA LEU A 39 -4.60 -9.94 3.03
C LEU A 39 -3.74 -11.13 2.61
N ALA A 40 -2.41 -11.07 2.82
CA ALA A 40 -1.49 -12.15 2.51
C ALA A 40 -1.79 -13.42 3.32
N TRP A 41 -2.04 -13.25 4.63
CA TRP A 41 -2.33 -14.37 5.53
C TRP A 41 -3.64 -15.07 5.17
N GLN A 42 -4.67 -14.31 4.78
CA GLN A 42 -5.95 -14.89 4.41
C GLN A 42 -5.92 -15.53 3.01
N GLY A 43 -5.11 -15.00 2.09
CA GLY A 43 -4.90 -15.58 0.77
C GLY A 43 -6.11 -15.55 -0.17
N CYS A 44 -7.20 -14.89 0.23
CA CYS A 44 -8.44 -14.78 -0.53
C CYS A 44 -8.94 -13.32 -0.61
N PRO A 45 -9.79 -12.98 -1.59
CA PRO A 45 -10.38 -11.65 -1.67
C PRO A 45 -11.23 -11.31 -0.44
N MET A 46 -10.99 -10.14 0.16
CA MET A 46 -11.66 -9.68 1.39
C MET A 46 -12.36 -8.34 1.22
N ARG A 47 -13.55 -8.20 1.81
CA ARG A 47 -14.26 -6.92 1.93
C ARG A 47 -13.62 -6.07 3.03
N VAL A 48 -13.83 -4.75 2.95
CA VAL A 48 -13.34 -3.78 3.95
C VAL A 48 -13.66 -4.21 5.39
N ARG A 49 -14.91 -4.61 5.66
CA ARG A 49 -15.34 -5.04 7.00
C ARG A 49 -14.63 -6.30 7.48
N GLU A 50 -14.28 -7.21 6.57
CA GLU A 50 -13.58 -8.46 6.91
C GLU A 50 -12.12 -8.18 7.26
N VAL A 51 -11.49 -7.22 6.58
CA VAL A 51 -10.15 -6.72 6.92
C VAL A 51 -10.19 -5.97 8.25
N ALA A 52 -11.14 -5.04 8.43
CA ALA A 52 -11.28 -4.25 9.65
C ALA A 52 -11.57 -5.11 10.90
N ALA A 53 -12.38 -6.16 10.76
CA ALA A 53 -12.64 -7.11 11.84
C ALA A 53 -11.37 -7.81 12.37
N ARG A 54 -10.29 -7.85 11.58
CA ARG A 54 -8.98 -8.43 11.97
C ARG A 54 -8.01 -7.37 12.50
N MET A 55 -8.39 -6.10 12.47
CA MET A 55 -7.60 -4.97 12.92
C MET A 55 -8.42 -4.13 13.92
N PRO A 56 -8.75 -4.66 15.11
CA PRO A 56 -9.73 -4.04 16.03
C PRO A 56 -9.31 -2.66 16.55
N LEU A 57 -8.03 -2.30 16.42
CA LEU A 57 -7.49 -0.98 16.78
C LEU A 57 -7.68 0.08 15.67
N VAL A 58 -8.18 -0.30 14.50
CA VAL A 58 -8.30 0.56 13.31
C VAL A 58 -9.75 0.60 12.84
N SER A 59 -10.29 1.79 12.64
CA SER A 59 -11.68 1.94 12.19
C SER A 59 -11.89 1.47 10.75
N ASP A 60 -13.09 0.99 10.43
CA ASP A 60 -13.51 0.63 9.08
C ASP A 60 -13.22 1.73 8.05
N GLN A 61 -13.42 3.00 8.42
CA GLN A 61 -13.17 4.15 7.56
C GLN A 61 -11.67 4.30 7.23
N LEU A 62 -10.79 4.07 8.20
CA LEU A 62 -9.35 4.12 7.98
C LEU A 62 -8.88 2.94 7.12
N VAL A 63 -9.40 1.74 7.38
CA VAL A 63 -9.12 0.56 6.54
C VAL A 63 -9.60 0.77 5.10
N ALA A 64 -10.81 1.31 4.91
CA ALA A 64 -11.33 1.66 3.60
C ALA A 64 -10.43 2.65 2.86
N LYS A 65 -10.04 3.75 3.53
CA LYS A 65 -9.12 4.76 2.97
C LYS A 65 -7.79 4.14 2.58
N ARG A 66 -7.23 3.27 3.43
CA ARG A 66 -5.95 2.61 3.19
C ARG A 66 -6.02 1.63 2.03
N LEU A 67 -7.07 0.82 1.93
CA LEU A 67 -7.29 -0.10 0.80
C LEU A 67 -7.46 0.64 -0.52
N MET A 68 -8.20 1.75 -0.54
CA MET A 68 -8.32 2.59 -1.74
C MET A 68 -6.97 3.15 -2.19
N GLN A 69 -6.17 3.68 -1.25
CA GLN A 69 -4.84 4.19 -1.58
C GLN A 69 -3.91 3.06 -2.05
N MET A 70 -3.90 1.90 -1.38
CA MET A 70 -3.13 0.72 -1.82
C MET A 70 -3.55 0.21 -3.21
N HIS A 71 -4.82 0.39 -3.58
CA HIS A 71 -5.31 0.07 -4.91
C HIS A 71 -4.74 1.05 -5.96
N THR A 72 -4.79 2.36 -5.69
CA THR A 72 -4.14 3.39 -6.51
C THR A 72 -2.64 3.15 -6.65
N ASP A 73 -1.99 2.73 -5.55
CA ASP A 73 -0.56 2.41 -5.50
C ASP A 73 -0.22 1.05 -6.17
N GLY A 74 -1.23 0.31 -6.66
CA GLY A 74 -1.05 -0.98 -7.34
C GLY A 74 -0.71 -2.17 -6.43
N LEU A 75 -0.65 -1.97 -5.11
CA LEU A 75 -0.39 -3.02 -4.11
C LEU A 75 -1.55 -4.01 -3.99
N VAL A 76 -2.77 -3.55 -4.24
CA VAL A 76 -4.00 -4.33 -4.09
C VAL A 76 -4.84 -4.22 -5.35
N THR A 77 -5.46 -5.31 -5.77
CA THR A 77 -6.49 -5.30 -6.82
C THR A 77 -7.88 -5.35 -6.18
N ARG A 78 -8.81 -4.62 -6.79
CA ARG A 78 -10.23 -4.61 -6.44
C ARG A 78 -11.00 -5.07 -7.68
N ALA A 79 -11.99 -5.94 -7.51
CA ALA A 79 -12.88 -6.30 -8.63
C ALA A 79 -13.71 -5.07 -9.07
N ASP A 80 -14.12 -5.01 -10.34
CA ASP A 80 -14.79 -3.84 -10.94
C ASP A 80 -16.22 -3.56 -10.41
N ASP A 81 -16.69 -4.29 -9.39
CA ASP A 81 -17.98 -4.05 -8.76
C ASP A 81 -17.96 -2.77 -7.87
N PRO A 82 -18.77 -1.75 -8.21
CA PRO A 82 -18.80 -0.47 -7.49
C PRO A 82 -19.21 -0.57 -6.03
N ARG A 83 -20.01 -1.58 -5.64
CA ARG A 83 -20.72 -1.52 -4.35
C ARG A 83 -19.95 -2.12 -3.19
N ARG A 84 -19.28 -3.27 -3.37
CA ARG A 84 -18.57 -4.01 -2.29
C ARG A 84 -17.50 -4.99 -2.81
N ALA A 85 -16.81 -4.64 -3.90
CA ALA A 85 -15.80 -5.53 -4.44
C ALA A 85 -14.74 -5.89 -3.39
N PRO A 86 -14.43 -7.19 -3.24
CA PRO A 86 -13.37 -7.61 -2.35
C PRO A 86 -12.02 -7.15 -2.89
N TYR A 87 -11.10 -6.89 -1.95
CA TYR A 87 -9.72 -6.53 -2.17
C TYR A 87 -8.83 -7.76 -2.00
N GLN A 88 -7.81 -7.90 -2.82
CA GLN A 88 -6.76 -8.91 -2.66
C GLN A 88 -5.41 -8.30 -3.00
N LEU A 89 -4.32 -8.81 -2.43
CA LEU A 89 -2.99 -8.39 -2.85
C LEU A 89 -2.80 -8.64 -4.34
N SER A 90 -2.21 -7.66 -5.02
CA SER A 90 -1.78 -7.84 -6.40
C SER A 90 -0.51 -8.70 -6.45
N PRO A 91 -0.08 -9.21 -7.62
CA PRO A 91 1.22 -9.86 -7.75
C PRO A 91 2.38 -8.98 -7.25
N PHE A 92 2.30 -7.67 -7.49
CA PHE A 92 3.24 -6.70 -6.96
C PHE A 92 3.18 -6.59 -5.43
N GLY A 93 1.97 -6.56 -4.86
CA GLY A 93 1.75 -6.60 -3.41
C GLY A 93 2.33 -7.86 -2.75
N TYR A 94 2.21 -9.04 -3.38
CA TYR A 94 2.81 -10.27 -2.85
C TYR A 94 4.35 -10.26 -2.90
N SER A 95 4.93 -9.65 -3.95
CA SER A 95 6.38 -9.57 -4.14
C SER A 95 7.12 -8.75 -3.07
N ILE A 96 6.41 -8.03 -2.20
CA ILE A 96 7.00 -7.21 -1.13
C ILE A 96 7.56 -8.03 0.04
N SER A 97 7.20 -9.30 0.12
CA SER A 97 7.52 -10.18 1.26
C SER A 97 9.00 -10.18 1.67
N PRO A 98 9.99 -10.18 0.75
CA PRO A 98 11.40 -10.10 1.13
C PRO A 98 11.79 -8.77 1.79
N LEU A 99 11.20 -7.65 1.36
CA LEU A 99 11.44 -6.34 1.96
C LEU A 99 10.87 -6.27 3.38
N TYR A 100 9.66 -6.82 3.61
CA TYR A 100 9.10 -6.91 4.97
C TYR A 100 10.00 -7.72 5.92
N ARG A 101 10.57 -8.83 5.45
CA ARG A 101 11.52 -9.62 6.25
C ARG A 101 12.76 -8.80 6.59
N ALA A 102 13.39 -8.19 5.60
CA ALA A 102 14.58 -7.37 5.79
C ALA A 102 14.34 -6.21 6.78
N LEU A 103 13.22 -5.49 6.67
CA LEU A 103 12.84 -4.41 7.58
C LEU A 103 12.62 -4.91 9.01
N SER A 104 11.89 -6.02 9.17
CA SER A 104 11.61 -6.61 10.47
C SER A 104 12.90 -7.09 11.17
N ASP A 105 13.77 -7.78 10.43
CA ASP A 105 15.03 -8.32 10.96
C ASP A 105 16.01 -7.21 11.32
N TRP A 106 16.10 -6.16 10.49
CA TRP A 106 16.89 -4.98 10.78
C TRP A 106 16.38 -4.25 12.03
N SER A 107 15.06 -4.07 12.17
CA SER A 107 14.45 -3.48 13.36
C SER A 107 14.74 -4.30 14.61
N ARG A 108 14.54 -5.64 14.55
CA ARG A 108 14.84 -6.56 15.67
C ARG A 108 16.28 -6.48 16.14
N THR A 109 17.21 -6.38 15.19
CA THR A 109 18.66 -6.40 15.48
C THR A 109 19.12 -5.11 16.16
N ASN A 110 18.58 -3.97 15.73
CA ASN A 110 19.09 -2.65 16.12
C ASN A 110 18.24 -1.94 17.19
N PHE A 111 16.95 -2.28 17.30
CA PHE A 111 16.01 -1.62 18.20
C PHE A 111 15.23 -2.66 19.02
N PRO A 112 15.65 -2.92 20.27
CA PRO A 112 14.97 -3.86 21.15
C PRO A 112 13.69 -3.23 21.73
N LEU A 113 12.67 -3.06 20.89
CA LEU A 113 11.38 -2.43 21.22
C LEU A 113 10.43 -3.33 22.05
N GLY A 114 10.93 -4.39 22.67
CA GLY A 114 10.10 -5.38 23.38
C GLY A 114 9.32 -6.31 22.43
N PRO A 115 8.29 -7.02 22.94
CA PRO A 115 7.48 -7.95 22.15
C PRO A 115 6.48 -7.19 21.27
N LEU A 116 6.89 -6.85 20.05
CA LEU A 116 6.03 -6.26 19.01
C LEU A 116 5.67 -7.28 17.94
N ALA A 117 4.48 -7.13 17.36
CA ALA A 117 4.09 -7.84 16.15
C ALA A 117 5.01 -7.47 14.98
N ASP A 118 5.24 -8.41 14.06
CA ASP A 118 6.13 -8.20 12.92
C ASP A 118 5.69 -7.03 12.04
N ALA A 119 4.37 -6.84 11.84
CA ALA A 119 3.84 -5.69 11.10
C ALA A 119 4.23 -4.35 11.74
N GLU A 120 4.21 -4.27 13.07
CA GLU A 120 4.57 -3.06 13.81
C GLU A 120 6.07 -2.78 13.76
N ARG A 121 6.92 -3.83 13.81
CA ARG A 121 8.36 -3.68 13.60
C ARG A 121 8.69 -3.14 12.21
N VAL A 122 8.01 -3.65 11.20
CA VAL A 122 8.18 -3.17 9.83
C VAL A 122 7.72 -1.72 9.72
N GLU A 123 6.57 -1.34 10.32
CA GLU A 123 6.13 0.06 10.28
C GLU A 123 7.10 0.98 11.04
N ASP A 124 7.62 0.61 12.20
CA ASP A 124 8.67 1.37 12.91
C ASP A 124 9.92 1.52 12.04
N ALA A 125 10.40 0.43 11.43
CA ALA A 125 11.54 0.46 10.53
C ALA A 125 11.31 1.43 9.37
N VAL A 126 10.14 1.35 8.73
CA VAL A 126 9.78 2.26 7.65
C VAL A 126 9.72 3.69 8.15
N GLN A 127 9.17 3.98 9.33
CA GLN A 127 9.14 5.35 9.87
C GLN A 127 10.54 5.94 10.15
N ARG A 128 11.52 5.10 10.52
CA ARG A 128 12.93 5.51 10.72
C ARG A 128 13.65 5.77 9.40
N LEU A 129 13.27 5.03 8.36
CA LEU A 129 13.96 5.07 7.06
C LEU A 129 13.25 5.97 6.03
N TYR A 130 11.96 6.22 6.21
CA TYR A 130 11.13 7.01 5.30
C TYR A 130 11.38 8.50 5.50
N LEU A 131 12.35 9.03 4.77
CA LEU A 131 12.60 10.44 4.64
C LEU A 131 13.23 10.68 3.26
N ARG A 132 12.61 11.57 2.48
CA ARG A 132 13.19 11.99 1.19
C ARG A 132 14.62 12.49 1.36
N HIS A 133 15.53 12.04 0.51
CA HIS A 133 16.96 12.31 0.49
C HIS A 133 17.76 11.75 1.68
N SER A 134 17.18 10.89 2.52
CA SER A 134 17.93 10.26 3.62
C SER A 134 18.78 9.08 3.14
N THR A 135 18.37 8.38 2.09
CA THR A 135 19.13 7.24 1.56
C THR A 135 20.48 7.69 1.02
N ALA A 136 20.51 8.80 0.28
CA ALA A 136 21.74 9.40 -0.23
C ALA A 136 22.69 9.84 0.90
N VAL A 137 22.16 10.47 1.96
CA VAL A 137 22.96 10.87 3.13
C VAL A 137 23.57 9.65 3.83
N VAL A 138 22.80 8.57 4.00
CA VAL A 138 23.31 7.32 4.58
C VAL A 138 24.41 6.71 3.70
N GLN A 139 24.24 6.70 2.37
CA GLN A 139 25.25 6.19 1.43
C GLN A 139 26.56 7.00 1.47
N ILE A 140 26.47 8.33 1.56
CA ILE A 140 27.65 9.21 1.71
C ILE A 140 28.41 8.88 3.00
N LEU A 141 27.68 8.61 4.09
CA LEU A 141 28.27 8.28 5.39
C LEU A 141 28.78 6.84 5.47
N ASP A 142 28.26 5.92 4.65
CA ASP A 142 28.79 4.56 4.51
C ASP A 142 30.18 4.54 3.85
N ALA A 143 30.45 5.51 2.97
CA ALA A 143 31.78 5.70 2.37
C ALA A 143 32.83 6.25 3.35
N GLY A 144 32.39 6.84 4.48
CA GLY A 144 33.27 7.27 5.56
C GLY A 144 32.76 8.49 6.33
N THR A 145 33.56 8.89 7.32
CA THR A 145 33.24 10.00 8.22
C THR A 145 33.35 11.35 7.49
N THR A 146 32.25 12.11 7.38
CA THR A 146 32.19 13.35 6.59
C THR A 146 31.67 14.55 7.39
N ARG A 147 32.03 15.76 6.96
CA ARG A 147 31.57 17.03 7.56
C ARG A 147 30.23 17.47 6.95
N PHE A 148 29.47 18.25 7.70
CA PHE A 148 28.17 18.81 7.26
C PHE A 148 28.21 19.40 5.84
N GLY A 149 29.17 20.28 5.56
CA GLY A 149 29.25 20.96 4.26
C GLY A 149 29.46 20.01 3.09
N SER A 150 30.28 18.97 3.27
CA SER A 150 30.52 17.96 2.25
C SER A 150 29.30 17.05 2.03
N ILE A 151 28.53 16.78 3.08
CA ILE A 151 27.27 16.04 2.94
C ILE A 151 26.26 16.85 2.12
N ALA A 152 26.11 18.15 2.42
CA ALA A 152 25.22 19.04 1.68
C ALA A 152 25.62 19.14 0.20
N GLU A 153 26.93 19.24 -0.07
CA GLU A 153 27.49 19.32 -1.42
C GLU A 153 27.26 18.03 -2.21
N VAL A 154 27.65 16.87 -1.67
CA VAL A 154 27.57 15.58 -2.39
C VAL A 154 26.12 15.09 -2.52
N ALA A 155 25.26 15.37 -1.55
CA ALA A 155 23.84 15.04 -1.65
C ALA A 155 23.04 16.05 -2.49
N GLU A 156 23.68 17.14 -2.96
CA GLU A 156 23.04 18.25 -3.67
C GLU A 156 21.84 18.85 -2.90
N LEU A 157 21.96 18.95 -1.57
CA LEU A 157 20.92 19.45 -0.68
C LEU A 157 21.25 20.82 -0.12
N ASP A 158 20.23 21.67 0.03
CA ASP A 158 20.38 22.92 0.76
C ASP A 158 20.72 22.67 2.24
N GLY A 159 21.34 23.64 2.90
CA GLY A 159 21.77 23.50 4.28
C GLY A 159 20.64 23.23 5.27
N ARG A 160 19.43 23.79 5.06
CA ARG A 160 18.29 23.60 5.97
C ARG A 160 17.73 22.19 5.82
N THR A 161 17.63 21.66 4.61
CA THR A 161 17.24 20.28 4.36
C THR A 161 18.28 19.32 4.92
N THR A 162 19.56 19.51 4.63
CA THR A 162 20.66 18.70 5.17
C THR A 162 20.63 18.63 6.70
N MET A 163 20.48 19.78 7.37
CA MET A 163 20.41 19.85 8.84
C MET A 163 19.18 19.11 9.38
N ARG A 164 18.00 19.28 8.78
CA ARG A 164 16.79 18.55 9.18
C ARG A 164 16.96 17.04 9.01
N ARG A 165 17.63 16.59 7.95
CA ARG A 165 17.89 15.17 7.71
C ARG A 165 18.86 14.58 8.72
N LEU A 166 19.98 15.24 8.97
CA LEU A 166 20.95 14.77 9.96
C LEU A 166 20.36 14.74 11.37
N ASN A 167 19.64 15.78 11.79
CA ASN A 167 18.97 15.79 13.08
C ASN A 167 17.98 14.62 13.23
N ARG A 168 17.26 14.29 12.15
CA ARG A 168 16.29 13.20 12.17
C ARG A 168 16.97 11.83 12.15
N LEU A 169 17.98 11.62 11.31
CA LEU A 169 18.79 10.40 11.29
C LEU A 169 19.49 10.16 12.63
N GLN A 170 19.90 11.22 13.34
CA GLN A 170 20.41 11.13 14.70
C GLN A 170 19.33 10.72 15.70
N ALA A 171 18.15 11.34 15.63
CA ALA A 171 17.01 10.97 16.49
C ALA A 171 16.54 9.53 16.27
N ASP A 172 16.61 9.04 15.03
CA ASP A 172 16.25 7.67 14.65
C ASP A 172 17.38 6.66 14.94
N GLY A 173 18.54 7.14 15.41
CA GLY A 173 19.69 6.31 15.83
C GLY A 173 20.56 5.77 14.71
N LEU A 174 20.47 6.34 13.49
CA LEU A 174 21.18 5.89 12.29
C LEU A 174 22.52 6.59 12.09
N VAL A 175 22.64 7.81 12.60
CA VAL A 175 23.83 8.66 12.46
C VAL A 175 24.21 9.19 13.85
N THR A 176 25.50 9.35 14.08
CA THR A 176 26.01 10.07 15.26
C THR A 176 27.12 11.03 14.87
N ARG A 177 27.43 11.97 15.77
CA ARG A 177 28.54 12.92 15.60
C ARG A 177 29.77 12.36 16.31
N THR A 178 30.95 12.59 15.75
CA THR A 178 32.22 12.17 16.36
C THR A 178 32.58 12.98 17.61
N GLY A 179 31.91 14.12 17.83
CA GLY A 179 32.14 15.01 18.98
C GLY A 179 30.92 15.88 19.31
N GLN A 180 31.13 16.82 20.23
CA GLN A 180 30.13 17.78 20.71
C GLN A 180 30.30 19.22 20.15
N GLY A 181 31.43 19.51 19.50
CA GLY A 181 31.80 20.82 18.98
C GLY A 181 31.08 21.22 17.69
N HIS A 182 31.16 22.49 17.31
CA HIS A 182 30.66 22.97 16.02
C HIS A 182 31.57 22.47 14.89
N GLY A 183 31.01 21.87 13.84
CA GLY A 183 31.78 21.35 12.70
C GLY A 183 32.22 19.88 12.80
N ASP A 184 31.85 19.17 13.88
CA ASP A 184 32.18 17.74 14.00
C ASP A 184 31.61 16.90 12.86
N ARG A 185 32.35 15.83 12.56
CA ARG A 185 32.00 14.90 11.49
C ARG A 185 30.85 14.00 11.91
N TYR A 186 30.09 13.56 10.92
CA TYR A 186 29.03 12.59 11.06
C TYR A 186 29.55 11.21 10.67
N VAL A 187 29.10 10.20 11.37
CA VAL A 187 29.41 8.78 11.11
C VAL A 187 28.12 7.96 11.26
N LEU A 188 28.00 6.88 10.51
CA LEU A 188 26.92 5.92 10.72
C LEU A 188 27.09 5.21 12.07
N THR A 189 25.96 4.89 12.69
CA THR A 189 25.94 3.95 13.82
C THR A 189 25.99 2.51 13.30
N ASP A 190 26.09 1.54 14.20
CA ASP A 190 25.95 0.12 13.86
C ASP A 190 24.62 -0.17 13.13
N ALA A 191 23.55 0.53 13.51
CA ALA A 191 22.26 0.44 12.85
C ALA A 191 22.29 0.97 11.41
N GLY A 192 23.00 2.07 11.18
CA GLY A 192 23.19 2.62 9.84
C GLY A 192 23.97 1.68 8.92
N HIS A 193 25.07 1.08 9.41
CA HIS A 193 25.90 0.16 8.63
C HIS A 193 25.20 -1.17 8.29
N THR A 194 24.12 -1.52 8.98
CA THR A 194 23.38 -2.77 8.73
C THR A 194 22.19 -2.60 7.78
N LEU A 195 22.04 -1.45 7.11
CA LEU A 195 20.93 -1.16 6.19
C LEU A 195 21.05 -1.80 4.80
N SER A 196 22.22 -2.32 4.43
CA SER A 196 22.46 -2.92 3.10
C SER A 196 21.40 -3.93 2.65
N PRO A 197 20.96 -4.91 3.48
CA PRO A 197 19.91 -5.86 3.08
C PRO A 197 18.55 -5.20 2.83
N VAL A 198 18.22 -4.17 3.61
CA VAL A 198 16.96 -3.42 3.47
C VAL A 198 16.95 -2.65 2.15
N TYR A 199 18.02 -1.91 1.86
CA TYR A 199 18.11 -1.10 0.65
C TYR A 199 18.14 -1.97 -0.60
N THR A 200 18.89 -3.08 -0.56
CA THR A 200 18.90 -4.06 -1.66
C THR A 200 17.52 -4.66 -1.90
N ALA A 201 16.78 -5.02 -0.84
CA ALA A 201 15.43 -5.55 -0.97
C ALA A 201 14.44 -4.51 -1.51
N ALA A 202 14.58 -3.24 -1.10
CA ALA A 202 13.75 -2.15 -1.56
C ALA A 202 13.96 -1.85 -3.05
N GLU A 203 15.20 -1.75 -3.52
CA GLU A 203 15.50 -1.53 -4.94
C GLU A 203 15.01 -2.68 -5.83
N ARG A 204 15.23 -3.93 -5.39
CA ARG A 204 14.72 -5.11 -6.11
C ARG A 204 13.20 -5.07 -6.23
N TRP A 205 12.51 -4.74 -5.15
CA TRP A 205 11.05 -4.63 -5.16
C TRP A 205 10.56 -3.49 -6.08
N ASN A 206 11.24 -2.34 -6.09
CA ASN A 206 10.95 -1.26 -7.05
C ASN A 206 11.08 -1.74 -8.51
N THR A 207 12.12 -2.52 -8.81
CA THR A 207 12.35 -3.03 -10.17
C THR A 207 11.19 -3.89 -10.70
N HIS A 208 10.52 -4.64 -9.81
CA HIS A 208 9.29 -5.35 -10.15
C HIS A 208 8.11 -4.40 -10.47
N ALA A 209 8.02 -3.26 -9.79
CA ALA A 209 7.02 -2.22 -10.07
C ALA A 209 7.22 -1.62 -11.46
N VAL A 210 8.46 -1.22 -11.79
CA VAL A 210 8.80 -0.59 -13.07
C VAL A 210 8.58 -1.55 -14.24
N THR A 211 8.97 -2.81 -14.11
CA THR A 211 8.76 -3.84 -15.15
C THR A 211 7.26 -4.02 -15.46
N ARG A 212 6.39 -3.90 -14.44
CA ARG A 212 4.93 -3.96 -14.63
C ARG A 212 4.40 -2.73 -15.35
N MET A 213 4.84 -1.52 -14.99
CA MET A 213 4.40 -0.28 -15.64
C MET A 213 4.82 -0.21 -17.11
N GLN A 214 5.98 -0.80 -17.44
CA GLN A 214 6.51 -0.85 -18.80
C GLN A 214 5.99 -2.03 -19.63
N SER A 215 5.47 -3.08 -18.99
CA SER A 215 4.76 -4.15 -19.70
C SER A 215 3.42 -3.59 -20.18
N PRO A 216 3.20 -3.40 -21.49
CA PRO A 216 1.88 -3.04 -21.97
C PRO A 216 0.93 -4.15 -21.51
N SER A 217 -0.15 -3.74 -20.84
CA SER A 217 -1.29 -4.59 -20.51
C SER A 217 -1.50 -5.55 -21.68
N ALA A 218 -1.15 -6.83 -21.48
CA ALA A 218 -1.25 -7.81 -22.54
C ALA A 218 -2.67 -7.72 -23.06
N ALA A 219 -2.79 -7.25 -24.30
CA ALA A 219 -4.05 -7.04 -24.96
C ALA A 219 -4.89 -8.29 -24.72
N VAL A 220 -6.06 -8.09 -24.10
CA VAL A 220 -7.10 -9.11 -24.00
C VAL A 220 -7.25 -9.68 -25.39
N THR A 221 -6.65 -10.84 -25.63
CA THR A 221 -6.83 -11.55 -26.89
C THR A 221 -8.27 -11.97 -26.84
N THR A 222 -9.11 -11.21 -27.53
CA THR A 222 -10.47 -11.60 -27.83
C THR A 222 -10.31 -12.94 -28.53
N VAL A 223 -10.68 -14.02 -27.85
CA VAL A 223 -10.76 -15.33 -28.47
C VAL A 223 -11.89 -15.21 -29.49
N THR A 224 -11.54 -14.85 -30.72
CA THR A 224 -12.42 -15.04 -31.87
C THR A 224 -12.51 -16.54 -32.08
N GLN A 225 -13.58 -17.14 -31.54
CA GLN A 225 -13.95 -18.51 -31.90
C GLN A 225 -14.09 -18.56 -33.44
N PRO A 226 -13.45 -19.52 -34.12
CA PRO A 226 -13.77 -19.76 -35.51
C PRO A 226 -15.22 -20.28 -35.60
N PRO A 227 -15.97 -19.93 -36.66
CA PRO A 227 -17.33 -20.39 -36.80
C PRO A 227 -17.32 -21.92 -36.93
N LEU A 228 -18.04 -22.58 -36.02
CA LEU A 228 -18.32 -24.00 -36.09
C LEU A 228 -18.96 -24.29 -37.46
N GLY A 229 -18.31 -25.15 -38.24
CA GLY A 229 -18.83 -25.60 -39.52
C GLY A 229 -20.24 -26.15 -39.37
N ALA A 230 -21.20 -25.52 -40.03
CA ALA A 230 -22.55 -26.04 -40.15
C ALA A 230 -22.53 -27.35 -40.95
N PRO A 231 -23.16 -28.45 -40.48
CA PRO A 231 -23.38 -29.60 -41.33
C PRO A 231 -24.41 -29.26 -42.41
N GLN A 232 -24.03 -29.53 -43.66
CA GLN A 232 -24.87 -29.35 -44.84
C GLN A 232 -26.11 -30.25 -44.77
N ARG A 233 -27.28 -29.63 -44.90
CA ARG A 233 -28.58 -30.28 -45.13
C ARG A 233 -28.66 -30.86 -46.55
N PRO A 234 -29.16 -32.09 -46.75
CA PRO A 234 -29.79 -32.43 -48.01
C PRO A 234 -31.23 -31.90 -48.06
N LYS A 235 -31.58 -31.31 -49.21
CA LYS A 235 -32.93 -30.87 -49.58
C LYS A 235 -33.87 -32.07 -49.71
N VAL A 236 -35.01 -32.04 -49.03
CA VAL A 236 -36.21 -32.80 -49.40
C VAL A 236 -37.41 -31.86 -49.41
N THR A 237 -38.22 -32.04 -50.45
CA THR A 237 -39.24 -31.13 -50.97
C THR A 237 -40.62 -31.46 -50.40
N ARG A 238 -41.37 -30.42 -50.01
CA ARG A 238 -42.84 -30.29 -49.89
C ARG A 238 -43.63 -31.27 -49.00
N THR A 239 -44.44 -30.72 -48.10
CA THR A 239 -45.93 -30.72 -48.20
C THR A 239 -46.50 -29.66 -47.26
N ALA A 240 -47.58 -29.02 -47.70
CA ALA A 240 -48.25 -27.85 -47.11
C ALA A 240 -49.44 -28.22 -46.22
N ALA A 241 -49.72 -27.37 -45.22
CA ALA A 241 -51.05 -27.08 -44.64
C ALA A 241 -50.88 -25.78 -43.79
N ALA A 242 -51.25 -24.60 -44.30
CA ALA A 242 -52.56 -23.93 -44.22
C ALA A 242 -53.03 -23.66 -42.76
N MET A 243 -52.85 -22.42 -42.27
CA MET A 243 -53.89 -21.37 -42.06
C MET A 243 -54.74 -21.61 -40.78
N SER A 244 -54.99 -20.68 -39.84
CA SER A 244 -55.37 -19.27 -39.93
C SER A 244 -55.27 -18.55 -38.55
N ARG A 245 -55.06 -17.22 -38.57
CA ARG A 245 -55.79 -16.10 -37.91
C ARG A 245 -56.57 -16.41 -36.58
N SER A 246 -56.68 -15.60 -35.54
CA SER A 246 -56.61 -14.13 -35.37
C SER A 246 -56.87 -13.76 -33.89
N THR A 247 -56.36 -12.59 -33.46
CA THR A 247 -56.97 -11.53 -32.61
C THR A 247 -57.59 -11.84 -31.22
N THR A 248 -57.22 -11.00 -30.23
CA THR A 248 -58.08 -10.29 -29.22
C THR A 248 -57.54 -10.37 -27.77
N ALA A 249 -57.18 -9.20 -27.20
CA ALA A 249 -57.06 -8.93 -25.75
C ALA A 249 -58.41 -8.37 -25.22
N PRO A 250 -58.66 -7.99 -23.94
CA PRO A 250 -57.94 -8.18 -22.66
C PRO A 250 -58.90 -8.64 -21.51
N ASN A 251 -58.48 -8.45 -20.26
CA ASN A 251 -59.24 -8.44 -18.98
C ASN A 251 -59.54 -9.77 -18.27
N ALA A 252 -58.88 -9.95 -17.11
CA ALA A 252 -59.58 -10.28 -15.86
C ALA A 252 -58.72 -9.86 -14.65
N LEU A 253 -59.34 -9.01 -13.83
CA LEU A 253 -58.92 -8.45 -12.56
C LEU A 253 -58.63 -9.53 -11.51
N LEU A 254 -57.54 -9.40 -10.75
CA LEU A 254 -57.49 -9.79 -9.33
C LEU A 254 -56.48 -8.88 -8.57
N PHE A 255 -57.04 -7.90 -7.84
CA PHE A 255 -56.67 -7.34 -6.50
C PHE A 255 -55.21 -7.36 -6.02
N SER A 256 -54.66 -6.44 -5.21
CA SER A 256 -54.94 -5.08 -4.70
C SER A 256 -53.94 -4.90 -3.54
N HIS A 257 -53.14 -3.83 -3.52
CA HIS A 257 -52.90 -2.98 -2.33
C HIS A 257 -51.89 -1.87 -2.68
N ALA A 258 -52.36 -0.62 -2.56
CA ALA A 258 -51.60 0.62 -2.68
C ALA A 258 -50.99 1.01 -1.31
N PRO A 259 -49.98 1.91 -1.26
CA PRO A 259 -49.14 2.14 -0.08
C PRO A 259 -49.83 3.05 0.95
N GLN A 260 -49.70 2.74 2.24
CA GLN A 260 -50.19 3.62 3.31
C GLN A 260 -49.21 4.79 3.59
N PRO A 261 -49.75 6.01 3.82
CA PRO A 261 -48.96 7.23 4.07
C PRO A 261 -48.50 7.41 5.53
N GLN A 262 -47.36 8.09 5.71
CA GLN A 262 -46.78 8.49 6.99
C GLN A 262 -47.66 9.53 7.73
N PRO A 263 -47.77 9.47 9.07
CA PRO A 263 -48.39 10.54 9.86
C PRO A 263 -47.44 11.73 10.05
N GLN A 264 -47.97 12.93 9.83
CA GLN A 264 -47.31 14.22 10.01
C GLN A 264 -47.20 14.65 11.48
N VAL A 265 -46.12 15.38 11.77
CA VAL A 265 -45.81 16.08 13.03
C VAL A 265 -46.66 17.34 13.17
N PRO A 266 -47.15 17.71 14.37
CA PRO A 266 -47.49 19.09 14.69
C PRO A 266 -46.33 19.79 15.41
N ALA A 267 -45.95 20.96 14.87
CA ALA A 267 -45.03 21.92 15.47
C ALA A 267 -45.79 22.97 16.31
N ALA A 268 -45.00 23.70 17.12
CA ALA A 268 -45.31 24.85 17.99
C ALA A 268 -45.71 24.45 19.43
N VAL A 269 -45.19 25.06 20.50
CA VAL A 269 -44.93 26.49 20.71
C VAL A 269 -43.74 26.70 21.67
N THR A 270 -42.99 27.77 21.36
CA THR A 270 -41.95 28.50 22.10
C THR A 270 -42.18 28.75 23.60
N ALA A 271 -41.12 28.65 24.41
CA ALA A 271 -40.85 29.62 25.48
C ALA A 271 -39.35 29.69 25.85
N ARG A 272 -38.89 30.93 25.99
CA ARG A 272 -37.53 31.41 26.28
C ARG A 272 -37.09 31.07 27.71
N SER A 273 -35.79 30.89 27.94
CA SER A 273 -35.03 31.70 28.92
C SER A 273 -33.52 31.43 28.84
N ALA A 274 -32.76 32.52 28.78
CA ALA A 274 -31.30 32.58 28.67
C ALA A 274 -30.61 32.34 30.04
N PRO A 275 -29.31 32.00 30.07
CA PRO A 275 -28.53 31.94 31.31
C PRO A 275 -28.01 33.33 31.70
N GLY A 276 -28.17 33.68 32.97
CA GLY A 276 -27.55 34.86 33.58
C GLY A 276 -26.03 34.68 33.75
N ARG A 277 -25.27 35.65 33.26
CA ARG A 277 -23.88 35.93 33.67
C ARG A 277 -23.88 37.10 34.65
N GLY A 278 -23.08 36.97 35.70
CA GLY A 278 -22.73 38.01 36.68
C GLY A 278 -22.41 37.29 38.00
N ARG A 279 -21.23 37.42 38.62
CA ARG A 279 -20.22 38.47 38.57
C ARG A 279 -18.88 37.88 38.99
#